data_AF-A0A072U8Z7-F1
#
_entry.id   AF-A0A072U8Z7-F1
#
_cell.length_a   1.000
_cell.length_b   1.000
_cell.length_c   1.000
_cell.angle_alpha   90.00
_cell.angle_beta   90.00
_cell.angle_gamma   90.00
#
_symmetry.space_group_name_H-M   'P 1'
#
loop_
_entity.id
_entity.type
_entity.pdbx_description
1 polymer ?
#
loop_
_entity_poly.entity_id
_entity_poly.type
_entity_poly.pdbx_seq_one_letter_code
_entity_poly.pdbx_strand_id
1 'polypeptide(L)' 'MSENLDSITFHDHTSPGYEWLLPAWVAEERRMKRHMKSDRVYKYFYDPEGKIYNSKSEVIAAWENSGLIAID' A
#
# COMPACT_ATOMS: atom_id res chain seq x y z
N MET A 1 4.08 23.43 9.47
CA MET A 1 5.21 22.95 8.65
C MET A 1 4.60 21.99 7.63
N SER A 2 4.63 22.31 6.32
CA SER A 2 4.16 21.37 5.30
C SER A 2 5.18 20.24 5.18
N GLU A 3 4.75 19.00 5.36
CA GLU A 3 5.57 17.86 4.97
C GLU A 3 5.64 17.86 3.44
N ASN A 4 6.83 18.11 2.89
CA ASN A 4 7.01 18.19 1.43
C ASN A 4 7.08 16.77 0.86
N LEU A 5 5.97 16.37 0.24
CA LEU A 5 5.87 15.14 -0.55
C LEU A 5 6.81 15.23 -1.76
N ASP A 6 7.60 14.19 -1.99
CA ASP A 6 8.55 14.15 -3.10
C ASP A 6 7.98 13.38 -4.30
N SER A 7 7.35 12.23 -4.04
CA SER A 7 6.69 11.44 -5.08
C SER A 7 5.58 10.57 -4.50
N ILE A 8 4.58 10.31 -5.36
CA ILE A 8 3.56 9.28 -5.16
C ILE A 8 3.72 8.28 -6.30
N THR A 9 3.79 7.00 -5.97
CA THR A 9 3.80 5.90 -6.94
C THR A 9 2.70 4.91 -6.59
N PHE A 10 1.97 4.46 -7.61
CA PHE A 10 0.94 3.43 -7.47
C PHE A 10 1.46 2.10 -7.99
N HIS A 11 1.12 1.02 -7.29
CA HIS A 11 1.48 -0.35 -7.61
C HIS A 11 0.26 -1.25 -7.57
N ASP A 12 0.22 -2.22 -8.46
CA ASP A 12 -0.74 -3.32 -8.44
C ASP A 12 0.00 -4.67 -8.32
N HIS A 13 -0.74 -5.77 -8.37
CA HIS A 13 -0.21 -7.13 -8.31
C HIS A 13 0.82 -7.50 -9.41
N THR A 14 1.01 -6.67 -10.44
CA THR A 14 2.02 -6.89 -11.49
C THR A 14 3.35 -6.20 -11.18
N SER A 15 3.38 -5.32 -10.18
CA SER A 15 4.58 -4.61 -9.76
C SER A 15 5.49 -5.49 -8.87
N PRO A 16 6.83 -5.43 -9.05
CA PRO A 16 7.76 -6.14 -8.18
C PRO A 16 7.57 -5.80 -6.70
N GLY A 17 7.44 -6.81 -5.84
CA GLY A 17 7.20 -6.66 -4.39
C GLY A 17 5.73 -6.46 -3.99
N TYR A 18 4.81 -6.42 -4.96
CA TYR A 18 3.37 -6.26 -4.77
C TYR A 18 2.55 -7.44 -5.30
N GLU A 19 3.21 -8.52 -5.74
CA GLU A 19 2.61 -9.72 -6.33
C GLU A 19 1.63 -10.44 -5.38
N TRP A 20 1.75 -10.17 -4.08
CA TRP A 20 0.85 -10.69 -3.06
C TRP A 20 -0.51 -9.98 -3.01
N LEU A 21 -0.67 -8.83 -3.70
CA LEU A 21 -1.96 -8.16 -3.80
C LEU A 21 -2.92 -8.96 -4.67
N LEU A 22 -4.17 -9.08 -4.25
CA LEU A 22 -5.23 -9.61 -5.12
C LEU A 22 -5.49 -8.65 -6.29
N PRO A 23 -5.96 -9.15 -7.45
CA PRO A 23 -6.38 -8.28 -8.55
C PRO A 23 -7.34 -7.19 -8.09
N ALA A 24 -7.22 -6.00 -8.71
CA ALA A 24 -7.95 -4.78 -8.38
C ALA A 24 -7.61 -4.12 -7.02
N TRP A 25 -6.70 -4.68 -6.22
CA TRP A 25 -6.07 -3.95 -5.12
C TRP A 25 -4.93 -3.09 -5.62
N VAL A 26 -4.74 -1.93 -4.99
CA VAL A 26 -3.69 -0.97 -5.33
C VAL A 26 -2.93 -0.56 -4.07
N ALA A 27 -1.61 -0.42 -4.17
CA ALA A 27 -0.78 0.20 -3.16
C ALA A 27 -0.30 1.58 -3.61
N GLU A 28 -0.37 2.56 -2.73
CA GLU A 28 0.20 3.90 -2.89
C GLU A 28 1.44 4.02 -2.01
N GLU A 29 2.61 4.23 -2.63
CA GLU A 29 3.83 4.63 -1.93
C GLU A 29 3.99 6.15 -1.96
N ARG A 30 4.05 6.78 -0.79
CA ARG A 30 4.38 8.21 -0.63
C ARG A 30 5.79 8.36 -0.10
N ARG A 31 6.68 8.98 -0.88
CA ARG A 31 8.03 9.33 -0.43
C ARG A 31 8.06 10.76 0.07
N MET A 32 8.47 10.95 1.33
CA MET A 32 8.63 12.27 1.92
C MET A 32 10.10 12.64 2.02
N LYS A 33 10.46 13.82 1.50
CA LYS A 33 11.78 14.41 1.72
C LYS A 33 11.76 15.18 3.04
N ARG A 34 12.27 14.57 4.12
CA ARG A 34 12.65 15.34 5.31
C ARG A 34 14.04 15.90 5.12
N HIS A 35 14.19 17.21 5.33
CA HIS A 35 15.44 17.96 5.31
C HIS A 35 16.67 17.07 5.64
N MET A 36 17.39 16.70 4.57
CA MET A 36 18.71 16.08 4.53
C MET A 36 18.97 14.69 5.16
N LYS A 37 18.03 13.96 5.80
CA LYS A 37 18.43 12.70 6.49
C LYS A 37 17.49 11.48 6.47
N SER A 38 16.28 11.51 5.90
CA SER A 38 15.45 10.28 5.83
C SER A 38 14.40 10.35 4.74
N ASP A 39 14.53 9.48 3.73
CA ASP A 39 13.44 9.12 2.82
C ASP A 39 12.51 8.16 3.58
N ARG A 40 11.46 8.71 4.19
CA ARG A 40 10.38 7.87 4.71
C ARG A 40 9.44 7.53 3.56
N VAL A 41 9.20 6.23 3.39
CA VAL A 41 8.19 5.70 2.48
C VAL A 41 6.98 5.30 3.33
N TYR A 42 5.86 5.96 3.08
CA TYR A 42 4.56 5.57 3.64
C TYR A 42 3.82 4.72 2.60
N LYS A 43 3.18 3.65 3.04
CA LYS A 43 2.40 2.75 2.18
C LYS A 43 0.95 2.75 2.61
N TYR A 44 0.06 2.95 1.65
CA TYR A 44 -1.38 2.80 1.81
C TYR A 44 -1.87 1.77 0.81
N PHE A 45 -2.86 0.98 1.17
CA PHE A 45 -3.47 -0.02 0.31
C PHE A 45 -4.95 0.28 0.15
N TYR A 46 -5.45 0.07 -1.04
CA TYR A 46 -6.83 0.35 -1.42
C TYR A 46 -7.46 -0.94 -1.91
N ASP A 47 -8.62 -1.27 -1.37
CA ASP A 47 -9.46 -2.32 -1.94
C ASP A 47 -10.19 -1.80 -3.21
N PRO A 48 -10.90 -2.68 -3.93
CA PRO A 48 -11.63 -2.28 -5.14
C PRO A 48 -12.73 -1.24 -4.90
N GLU A 49 -13.18 -1.04 -3.67
CA GLU A 49 -14.17 -0.03 -3.27
C GLU A 49 -13.52 1.30 -2.82
N GLY A 50 -12.18 1.34 -2.76
CA GLY A 50 -11.40 2.50 -2.34
C GLY A 50 -11.19 2.61 -0.83
N LYS A 51 -11.51 1.57 -0.05
CA LYS A 51 -11.24 1.54 1.38
C LYS A 51 -9.75 1.43 1.66
N ILE A 52 -9.29 2.20 2.63
CA ILE A 52 -7.87 2.38 2.93
C ILE A 52 -7.41 1.44 4.04
N TYR A 53 -6.24 0.85 3.84
CA TYR A 53 -5.51 0.03 4.80
C TYR A 53 -4.06 0.54 4.90
N ASN A 54 -3.50 0.56 6.10
CA ASN A 54 -2.19 1.16 6.38
C ASN A 54 -1.07 0.12 6.46
N SER A 55 -1.41 -1.17 6.41
CA SER A 55 -0.42 -2.24 6.48
C SER A 55 -0.85 -3.49 5.72
N LYS A 56 0.13 -4.32 5.33
CA LYS A 56 -0.11 -5.64 4.74
C LYS A 56 -0.95 -6.53 5.65
N SER A 57 -0.74 -6.49 6.97
CA SER A 57 -1.51 -7.28 7.93
C SER A 57 -2.98 -6.89 7.96
N GLU A 58 -3.29 -5.59 7.85
CA GLU A 58 -4.69 -5.13 7.77
C GLU A 58 -5.37 -5.58 6.47
N VAL A 59 -4.63 -5.59 5.34
CA VAL A 59 -5.12 -6.11 4.06
C VAL A 59 -5.43 -7.61 4.16
N ILE A 60 -4.51 -8.40 4.71
CA ILE A 60 -4.69 -9.85 4.88
C ILE A 60 -5.88 -10.13 5.80
N ALA A 61 -6.00 -9.42 6.93
CA ALA A 61 -7.15 -9.57 7.82
C ALA A 61 -8.49 -9.21 7.14
N ALA A 62 -8.49 -8.23 6.23
CA ALA A 62 -9.67 -7.89 5.45
C ALA A 62 -10.08 -9.03 4.51
N TRP A 63 -9.12 -9.66 3.83
CA TRP A 63 -9.36 -10.82 2.99
C TRP A 63 -9.92 -11.99 3.80
N GLU A 64 -9.31 -12.33 4.93
CA GLU A 64 -9.77 -13.38 5.84
C GLU A 64 -11.22 -13.14 6.29
N ASN A 65 -11.54 -11.92 6.72
CA ASN A 65 -12.91 -11.55 7.14
C ASN A 65 -13.92 -11.62 5.99
N SER A 66 -13.49 -11.44 4.75
CA SER A 66 -14.32 -11.57 3.54
C SER A 66 -14.41 -13.00 2.99
N GLY A 67 -13.78 -13.98 3.65
CA GLY A 67 -13.74 -15.38 3.20
C GLY A 67 -12.75 -15.64 2.06
N LEU A 68 -11.88 -14.67 1.75
CA LEU A 68 -10.77 -14.82 0.80
C LEU A 68 -9.56 -15.35 1.57
N ILE A 69 -9.34 -16.66 1.51
CA ILE A 69 -8.14 -17.28 2.08
C ILE A 69 -7.02 -17.18 1.05
N ALA A 70 -5.98 -16.40 1.35
CA ALA A 70 -4.73 -16.45 0.61
C ALA A 70 -3.98 -17.73 1.03
N ILE A 71 -3.95 -18.73 0.15
CA ILE A 71 -3.10 -19.92 0.31
C ILE A 71 -1.83 -19.68 -0.51
N ASP A 72 -0.68 -19.75 0.14
CA ASP A 72 0.65 -19.72 -0.49
C ASP A 72 1.00 -21.10 -1.09
#